data_AF-A0A833L452-F1
#
_entry.id   AF-A0A833L452-F1
#
_cell.length_a   1.000
_cell.length_b   1.000
_cell.length_c   1.000
_cell.angle_alpha   90.00
_cell.angle_beta   90.00
_cell.angle_gamma   90.00
#
_symmetry.space_group_name_H-M   'P 1'
#
loop_
_entity.id
_entity.type
_entity.pdbx_description
1 polymer ?
#
loop_
_entity_poly.entity_id
_entity_poly.type
_entity_poly.pdbx_seq_one_letter_code
_entity_poly.pdbx_strand_id
1 'polypeptide(L)'
;MRSCRLALLAALVVLSGGGARSDVLTGPQIRDLFTGNTVTGVYSGGGPFSEYHAADGRALGDNGFTLNIDACWNTAGDSVCYHYGPAKDRRTYCFTVERDGDNLTLRVADSGRLNAVASLEKGNPGAHGDGKRRWSCDDLLSRGSDGSKNAAWSNAEPK
;
A
#
# COMPACT_ATOMS: atom_id res chain seq x y z
N MET A 1 -38.95 -10.24 62.85
CA MET A 1 -37.96 -11.08 62.16
C MET A 1 -38.16 -10.97 60.65
N ARG A 2 -37.08 -10.61 59.95
CA ARG A 2 -36.75 -10.96 58.55
C ARG A 2 -37.61 -10.41 57.40
N SER A 3 -37.16 -9.26 56.91
CA SER A 3 -37.18 -8.88 55.49
C SER A 3 -36.40 -9.90 54.65
N CYS A 4 -36.87 -10.23 53.44
CA CYS A 4 -36.01 -10.70 52.37
C CYS A 4 -36.61 -10.30 51.01
N ARG A 5 -36.20 -9.12 50.53
CA ARG A 5 -36.32 -8.72 49.13
C ARG A 5 -35.10 -9.34 48.43
N LEU A 6 -35.29 -10.14 47.38
CA LEU A 6 -34.22 -10.39 46.41
C LEU A 6 -34.69 -10.01 45.01
N ALA A 7 -33.92 -9.10 44.43
CA ALA A 7 -34.14 -8.43 43.17
C ALA A 7 -33.81 -9.34 41.98
N LEU A 8 -34.61 -9.24 40.91
CA LEU A 8 -34.26 -9.75 39.59
C LEU A 8 -33.08 -8.94 39.04
N LEU A 9 -31.96 -9.61 38.77
CA LEU A 9 -30.86 -9.09 37.96
C LEU A 9 -31.10 -9.45 36.49
N ALA A 10 -31.39 -8.44 35.66
CA ALA A 10 -31.39 -8.55 34.22
C ALA A 10 -29.95 -8.46 33.70
N ALA A 11 -29.44 -9.53 33.07
CA ALA A 11 -28.13 -9.53 32.43
C ALA A 11 -28.23 -8.84 31.06
N LEU A 12 -27.76 -7.60 30.96
CA LEU A 12 -27.53 -6.91 29.69
C LEU A 12 -26.27 -7.49 29.04
N VAL A 13 -26.43 -8.34 28.03
CA VAL A 13 -25.32 -8.75 27.15
C VAL A 13 -25.05 -7.61 26.19
N VAL A 14 -24.00 -6.82 26.46
CA VAL A 14 -23.50 -5.80 25.53
C VAL A 14 -22.68 -6.54 24.48
N LEU A 15 -23.26 -6.75 23.28
CA LEU A 15 -22.47 -7.15 22.12
C LEU A 15 -21.64 -5.95 21.67
N SER A 16 -20.38 -5.90 22.09
CA SER A 16 -19.37 -4.99 21.52
C SER A 16 -19.06 -5.44 20.10
N GLY A 17 -19.91 -5.05 19.14
CA GLY A 17 -19.61 -5.16 17.73
C GLY A 17 -18.46 -4.22 17.40
N GLY A 18 -17.23 -4.73 17.43
CA GLY A 18 -16.08 -4.05 16.86
C GLY A 18 -16.30 -3.91 15.36
N GLY A 19 -16.87 -2.79 14.94
CA GLY A 19 -16.87 -2.41 13.53
C GLY A 19 -15.41 -2.34 13.09
N ALA A 20 -15.02 -3.18 12.13
CA ALA A 20 -13.72 -3.07 11.50
C ALA A 20 -13.61 -1.66 10.92
N ARG A 21 -12.76 -0.84 11.53
CA ARG A 21 -12.49 0.50 11.06
C ARG A 21 -11.48 0.35 9.94
N SER A 22 -11.85 0.77 8.73
CA SER A 22 -10.89 0.94 7.64
C SER A 22 -9.92 2.04 8.07
N ASP A 23 -8.63 1.71 8.15
CA ASP A 23 -7.59 2.64 8.55
C ASP A 23 -6.94 3.23 7.29
N VAL A 24 -6.97 4.56 7.18
CA VAL A 24 -6.14 5.28 6.19
C VAL A 24 -4.70 5.22 6.70
N LEU A 25 -3.83 4.59 5.92
CA LEU A 25 -2.45 4.36 6.30
C LEU A 25 -1.58 5.59 6.05
N THR A 26 -0.68 5.85 6.99
CA THR A 26 0.42 6.82 6.83
C THR A 26 1.53 6.28 5.94
N GLY A 27 2.41 7.15 5.45
CA GLY A 27 3.56 6.76 4.62
C GLY A 27 4.43 5.67 5.25
N PRO A 28 4.87 5.79 6.52
CA PRO A 28 5.61 4.75 7.21
C PRO A 28 4.84 3.43 7.31
N GLN A 29 3.54 3.46 7.61
CA GLN A 29 2.71 2.25 7.67
C GLN A 29 2.59 1.57 6.30
N ILE A 30 2.46 2.35 5.22
CA ILE A 30 2.45 1.83 3.85
C ILE A 30 3.80 1.20 3.53
N ARG A 31 4.91 1.86 3.89
CA ARG A 31 6.27 1.34 3.65
C ARG A 31 6.47 0.00 4.35
N ASP A 32 6.13 -0.09 5.63
CA ASP A 32 6.24 -1.31 6.42
C ASP A 32 5.35 -2.43 5.87
N LEU A 33 4.15 -2.06 5.42
CA LEU A 33 3.19 -3.01 4.86
C LEU A 33 3.64 -3.57 3.52
N PHE A 34 4.11 -2.72 2.61
CA PHE A 34 4.36 -3.11 1.23
C PHE A 34 5.75 -3.74 1.08
N THR A 35 6.75 -3.27 1.83
CA THR A 35 8.13 -3.77 1.70
C THR A 35 8.21 -5.29 1.84
N GLY A 36 8.69 -5.97 0.80
CA GLY A 36 8.84 -7.42 0.77
C GLY A 36 7.54 -8.19 0.60
N ASN A 37 6.44 -7.52 0.23
CA ASN A 37 5.14 -8.14 -0.02
C ASN A 37 4.62 -7.81 -1.43
N THR A 38 3.61 -8.56 -1.85
CA THR A 38 2.93 -8.37 -3.13
C THR A 38 1.56 -7.76 -2.90
N VAL A 39 1.18 -6.77 -3.72
CA VAL A 39 -0.17 -6.23 -3.75
C VAL A 39 -0.82 -6.72 -5.05
N THR A 40 -1.89 -7.49 -4.91
CA THR A 40 -2.63 -8.05 -6.04
C THR A 40 -4.06 -7.53 -6.01
N GLY A 41 -4.57 -7.06 -7.14
CA GLY A 41 -5.89 -6.44 -7.18
C GLY A 41 -6.45 -6.22 -8.57
N VAL A 42 -7.48 -5.38 -8.64
CA VAL A 42 -8.16 -5.02 -9.89
C VAL A 42 -8.40 -3.51 -9.90
N TYR A 43 -8.14 -2.85 -11.03
CA TYR A 43 -8.47 -1.43 -11.18
C TYR A 43 -9.97 -1.22 -11.27
N SER A 44 -10.44 -0.03 -10.86
CA SER A 44 -11.84 0.37 -10.96
C SER A 44 -12.33 0.43 -12.42
N GLY A 45 -11.42 0.69 -13.37
CA GLY A 45 -11.67 0.61 -14.81
C GLY A 45 -11.56 -0.80 -15.40
N GLY A 46 -11.23 -1.81 -14.59
CA GLY A 46 -10.97 -3.18 -15.01
C GLY A 46 -9.49 -3.48 -15.26
N GLY A 47 -9.17 -4.78 -15.30
CA GLY A 47 -7.80 -5.29 -15.45
C GLY A 47 -7.16 -5.64 -14.10
N PRO A 48 -6.62 -6.86 -13.95
CA PRO A 48 -5.88 -7.24 -12.75
C PRO A 48 -4.49 -6.62 -12.76
N PHE A 49 -3.90 -6.58 -11.57
CA PHE A 49 -2.49 -6.30 -11.37
C PHE A 49 -1.95 -7.16 -10.23
N SER A 50 -0.64 -7.43 -10.25
CA SER A 50 0.07 -8.10 -9.17
C SER A 50 1.50 -7.56 -9.12
N GLU A 51 1.80 -6.80 -8.06
CA GLU A 51 3.06 -6.07 -7.94
C GLU A 51 3.78 -6.40 -6.64
N TYR A 52 4.95 -7.03 -6.75
CA TYR A 52 5.89 -7.26 -5.66
C TYR A 52 6.74 -6.02 -5.40
N HIS A 53 6.78 -5.60 -4.14
CA HIS A 53 7.45 -4.40 -3.68
C HIS A 53 8.79 -4.76 -3.05
N ALA A 54 9.83 -4.81 -3.87
CA ALA A 54 11.17 -5.13 -3.39
C ALA A 54 11.68 -4.02 -2.44
N ALA A 55 12.46 -4.42 -1.43
CA ALA A 55 12.96 -3.50 -0.40
C ALA A 55 13.89 -2.40 -0.93
N ASP A 56 14.55 -2.65 -2.06
CA ASP A 56 15.39 -1.68 -2.77
C ASP A 56 14.59 -0.66 -3.60
N GLY A 57 13.25 -0.76 -3.61
CA GLY A 57 12.36 0.15 -4.31
C GLY A 57 11.91 -0.34 -5.69
N ARG A 58 12.31 -1.53 -6.16
CA ARG A 58 11.72 -2.10 -7.39
C ARG A 58 10.26 -2.48 -7.20
N ALA A 59 9.43 -2.20 -8.20
CA ALA A 59 8.07 -2.72 -8.33
C ALA A 59 8.06 -3.77 -9.45
N LEU A 60 7.92 -5.05 -9.11
CA LEU A 60 8.04 -6.18 -10.04
C LEU A 60 6.68 -6.85 -10.25
N GLY A 61 6.43 -7.38 -11.44
CA GLY A 61 5.15 -8.04 -11.76
C GLY A 61 4.40 -7.30 -12.85
N ASP A 62 3.08 -7.22 -12.76
CA ASP A 62 2.23 -6.64 -13.80
C ASP A 62 1.29 -5.55 -13.27
N ASN A 63 1.08 -4.53 -14.10
CA ASN A 63 0.14 -3.42 -13.90
C ASN A 63 -0.83 -3.38 -15.08
N GLY A 64 -2.03 -3.92 -14.90
CA GLY A 64 -3.13 -3.76 -15.87
C GLY A 64 -2.79 -4.43 -17.20
N PHE A 65 -2.29 -5.67 -17.14
CA PHE A 65 -1.80 -6.48 -18.26
C PHE A 65 -0.45 -6.08 -18.85
N THR A 66 0.23 -5.08 -18.30
CA THR A 66 1.57 -4.68 -18.75
C THR A 66 2.61 -5.15 -17.75
N LEU A 67 3.65 -5.86 -18.22
CA LEU A 67 4.77 -6.27 -17.38
C LEU A 67 5.60 -5.05 -16.97
N ASN A 68 5.95 -4.98 -15.69
CA ASN A 68 6.86 -3.98 -15.13
C ASN A 68 8.30 -4.31 -15.54
N ILE A 69 8.84 -3.55 -16.50
CA ILE A 69 10.22 -3.70 -17.02
C ILE A 69 11.20 -2.75 -16.35
N ASP A 70 10.78 -1.49 -16.18
CA ASP A 70 11.53 -0.38 -15.62
C ASP A 70 10.54 0.34 -14.69
N ALA A 71 10.36 -0.22 -13.49
CA ALA A 71 9.38 0.28 -12.54
C ALA A 71 9.89 0.25 -11.10
N CYS A 72 9.59 1.31 -10.37
CA CYS A 72 9.95 1.46 -8.97
C CYS A 72 8.86 2.14 -8.17
N TRP A 73 8.97 2.03 -6.86
CA TRP A 73 8.04 2.59 -5.91
C TRP A 73 8.75 3.25 -4.73
N ASN A 74 8.09 4.24 -4.15
CA ASN A 74 8.46 4.85 -2.88
C ASN A 74 7.19 5.30 -2.14
N THR A 75 7.38 5.79 -0.92
CA THR A 75 6.35 6.58 -0.23
C THR A 75 6.69 8.06 -0.32
N ALA A 76 5.68 8.91 -0.53
CA ALA A 76 5.80 10.37 -0.51
C ALA A 76 4.64 10.95 0.32
N GLY A 77 4.96 11.52 1.49
CA GLY A 77 3.94 11.82 2.49
C GLY A 77 3.18 10.55 2.88
N ASP A 78 1.85 10.61 2.92
CA ASP A 78 0.96 9.48 3.21
C ASP A 78 0.45 8.76 1.95
N SER A 79 1.30 8.67 0.92
CA SER A 79 0.97 8.00 -0.34
C SER A 79 2.08 7.05 -0.79
N VAL A 80 1.69 5.96 -1.44
CA VAL A 80 2.58 5.14 -2.27
C VAL A 80 2.63 5.73 -3.67
N CYS A 81 3.81 5.92 -4.22
CA CYS A 81 4.01 6.40 -5.57
C CYS A 81 4.71 5.33 -6.40
N TYR A 82 4.18 5.09 -7.61
CA TYR A 82 4.75 4.19 -8.59
C TYR A 82 5.26 4.97 -9.78
N HIS A 83 6.40 4.55 -10.30
CA HIS A 83 7.08 5.13 -11.43
C HIS A 83 7.26 4.06 -12.49
N TYR A 84 6.74 4.29 -13.69
CA TYR A 84 6.78 3.33 -14.78
C TYR A 84 7.47 3.94 -16.00
N GLY A 85 8.50 3.27 -16.48
CA GLY A 85 9.29 3.63 -17.65
C GLY A 85 10.50 4.51 -17.33
N PRO A 86 11.42 4.66 -18.31
CA PRO A 86 12.64 5.42 -18.16
C PRO A 86 12.36 6.93 -18.03
N ALA A 87 13.36 7.70 -17.59
CA ALA A 87 13.16 9.11 -17.25
C ALA A 87 12.52 9.99 -18.37
N LYS A 88 12.75 9.65 -19.64
CA LYS A 88 12.25 10.40 -20.81
C LYS A 88 10.72 10.37 -20.97
N ASP A 89 10.08 9.30 -20.49
CA ASP A 89 8.66 8.99 -20.71
C ASP A 89 8.00 8.41 -19.44
N ARG A 90 8.62 8.62 -18.28
CA ARG A 90 8.17 8.11 -16.99
C ARG A 90 6.78 8.60 -16.65
N ARG A 91 5.92 7.65 -16.27
CA ARG A 91 4.60 7.92 -15.70
C ARG A 91 4.66 7.71 -14.19
N THR A 92 4.22 8.69 -13.42
CA THR A 92 4.15 8.63 -11.96
C THR A 92 2.70 8.67 -11.51
N TYR A 93 2.33 7.74 -10.62
CA TYR A 93 1.01 7.70 -10.00
C TYR A 93 1.13 7.50 -8.49
N CYS A 94 0.46 8.35 -7.72
CA CYS A 94 0.49 8.30 -6.26
C CYS A 94 -0.90 8.01 -5.69
N PHE A 95 -0.95 7.15 -4.66
CA PHE A 95 -2.18 6.67 -4.07
C PHE A 95 -2.15 6.70 -2.55
N THR A 96 -3.25 7.12 -1.93
CA THR A 96 -3.51 6.82 -0.52
C THR A 96 -4.00 5.38 -0.40
N VAL A 97 -3.73 4.77 0.76
CA VAL A 97 -4.08 3.37 1.04
C VAL A 97 -4.98 3.31 2.25
N GLU A 98 -6.19 2.80 2.06
CA GLU A 98 -7.09 2.38 3.13
C GLU A 98 -6.96 0.87 3.34
N ARG A 99 -6.92 0.42 4.59
CA ARG A 99 -6.78 -1.00 4.94
C ARG A 99 -7.92 -1.50 5.81
N ASP A 100 -8.48 -2.65 5.44
CA ASP A 100 -9.40 -3.45 6.25
C ASP A 100 -8.98 -4.93 6.22
N GLY A 101 -8.40 -5.42 7.30
CA GLY A 101 -7.81 -6.76 7.36
C GLY A 101 -6.66 -6.88 6.34
N ASP A 102 -6.78 -7.80 5.38
CA ASP A 102 -5.81 -7.93 4.27
C ASP A 102 -6.28 -7.25 2.98
N ASN A 103 -7.44 -6.61 2.99
CA ASN A 103 -7.97 -5.86 1.86
C ASN A 103 -7.45 -4.41 1.88
N LEU A 104 -7.14 -3.90 0.70
CA LEU A 104 -6.65 -2.56 0.47
C LEU A 104 -7.55 -1.84 -0.51
N THR A 105 -7.83 -0.57 -0.24
CA THR A 105 -8.44 0.35 -1.21
C THR A 105 -7.43 1.43 -1.54
N LEU A 106 -7.09 1.55 -2.83
CA LEU A 106 -6.15 2.54 -3.34
C LEU A 106 -6.93 3.66 -4.01
N ARG A 107 -6.71 4.90 -3.58
CA ARG A 107 -7.32 6.11 -4.15
C ARG A 107 -6.27 7.03 -4.70
N VAL A 108 -6.54 7.69 -5.81
CA VAL A 108 -5.63 8.68 -6.39
C VAL A 108 -5.41 9.80 -5.36
N ALA A 109 -4.15 10.08 -5.03
CA ALA A 109 -3.79 10.92 -3.88
C ALA A 109 -4.32 12.36 -3.98
N ASP A 110 -4.43 12.91 -5.19
CA ASP A 110 -4.86 14.30 -5.44
C ASP A 110 -6.38 14.51 -5.38
N SER A 111 -7.16 13.48 -5.71
CA SER A 111 -8.59 13.59 -5.99
C SER A 111 -9.44 12.67 -5.13
N GLY A 112 -8.82 11.72 -4.42
CA GLY A 112 -9.51 10.70 -3.62
C GLY A 112 -10.34 9.70 -4.47
N ARG A 113 -10.25 9.79 -5.79
CA ARG A 113 -10.98 8.91 -6.71
C ARG A 113 -10.48 7.47 -6.55
N LEU A 114 -11.42 6.52 -6.48
CA LEU A 114 -11.09 5.11 -6.40
C LEU A 114 -10.28 4.66 -7.63
N ASN A 115 -9.07 4.16 -7.38
CA ASN A 115 -8.20 3.60 -8.42
C ASN A 115 -8.30 2.07 -8.47
N ALA A 116 -8.17 1.40 -7.32
CA ALA A 116 -8.15 -0.04 -7.25
C ALA A 116 -8.63 -0.57 -5.89
N VAL A 117 -9.10 -1.81 -5.91
CA VAL A 117 -9.23 -2.65 -4.73
C VAL A 117 -8.23 -3.79 -4.85
N ALA A 118 -7.58 -4.14 -3.74
CA ALA A 118 -6.49 -5.08 -3.73
C ALA A 118 -6.43 -5.89 -2.43
N SER A 119 -5.56 -6.88 -2.42
CA SER A 119 -5.20 -7.66 -1.25
C SER A 119 -3.69 -7.69 -1.09
N LEU A 120 -3.24 -7.78 0.16
CA LEU A 120 -1.84 -8.00 0.48
C LEU A 120 -1.53 -9.49 0.49
N GLU A 121 -0.55 -9.90 -0.31
CA GLU A 121 0.02 -11.24 -0.28
C GLU A 121 1.41 -11.20 0.36
N LYS A 122 1.64 -12.06 1.36
CA LYS A 122 2.93 -12.13 2.04
C LYS A 122 4.02 -12.62 1.09
N GLY A 123 5.14 -11.88 1.02
CA GLY A 123 6.27 -12.27 0.19
C GLY A 123 6.04 -12.04 -1.31
N ASN A 124 6.59 -12.96 -2.12
CA ASN A 124 6.52 -12.93 -3.58
C ASN A 124 6.00 -14.29 -4.12
N PRO A 125 4.74 -14.67 -3.85
CA PRO A 125 4.22 -15.98 -4.23
C PRO A 125 4.11 -16.16 -5.75
N GLY A 126 3.93 -15.07 -6.51
CA GLY A 126 3.95 -15.05 -7.97
C GLY A 126 5.34 -15.18 -8.60
N ALA A 127 6.41 -15.22 -7.79
CA ALA A 127 7.80 -15.24 -8.25
C ALA A 127 8.14 -14.08 -9.21
N HIS A 128 7.55 -12.90 -8.96
CA HIS A 128 7.78 -11.68 -9.72
C HIS A 128 9.26 -11.31 -9.71
N GLY A 129 9.86 -11.25 -10.91
CA GLY A 129 11.30 -11.08 -11.07
C GLY A 129 11.63 -10.01 -12.09
N ASP A 130 12.86 -9.52 -12.02
CA ASP A 130 13.40 -8.51 -12.94
C ASP A 130 14.19 -9.11 -14.12
N GLY A 131 14.14 -10.43 -14.29
CA GLY A 131 14.85 -11.13 -15.37
C GLY A 131 16.37 -10.96 -15.32
N LYS A 132 16.97 -10.69 -14.15
CA LYS A 132 18.41 -10.42 -13.98
C LYS A 132 18.87 -9.13 -14.68
N ARG A 133 17.98 -8.16 -14.83
CA ARG A 133 18.28 -6.86 -15.41
C ARG A 133 19.37 -6.18 -14.58
N ARG A 134 20.31 -5.50 -15.26
CA ARG A 134 21.29 -4.63 -14.62
C ARG A 134 20.60 -3.26 -14.41
N TRP A 135 19.70 -3.24 -13.41
CA TRP A 135 18.86 -2.17 -12.82
C TRP A 135 18.82 -0.78 -13.48
N SER A 136 17.62 -0.21 -13.56
CA SER A 136 17.34 1.23 -13.47
C SER A 136 15.81 1.39 -13.33
N CYS A 137 15.41 2.38 -12.53
CA CYS A 137 14.15 3.13 -12.54
C CYS A 137 14.57 4.49 -12.02
N ASP A 138 14.99 5.33 -12.97
CA ASP A 138 16.44 5.35 -13.23
C ASP A 138 17.30 5.42 -11.97
N ASP A 139 17.94 4.28 -11.78
CA ASP A 139 18.79 3.97 -10.66
C ASP A 139 18.10 3.98 -9.29
N LEU A 140 16.86 3.49 -9.28
CA LEU A 140 15.94 3.39 -8.13
C LEU A 140 15.83 4.73 -7.43
N LEU A 141 15.56 5.69 -8.29
CA LEU A 141 15.57 7.11 -8.04
C LEU A 141 16.89 7.51 -7.36
N SER A 142 18.00 7.00 -7.93
CA SER A 142 19.40 7.11 -7.54
C SER A 142 19.61 7.96 -6.29
N ARG A 143 19.67 7.21 -5.19
CA ARG A 143 19.92 7.65 -3.80
C ARG A 143 18.65 7.90 -3.06
N GLY A 144 18.60 7.22 -1.95
CA GLY A 144 17.58 7.42 -0.99
C GLY A 144 17.70 8.72 -0.18
N SER A 145 18.07 9.86 -0.81
CA SER A 145 18.78 11.01 -0.22
C SER A 145 20.26 10.72 0.09
N ASP A 146 21.19 11.60 -0.31
CA ASP A 146 22.54 11.65 0.30
C ASP A 146 22.53 12.37 1.68
N GLY A 147 21.37 12.48 2.33
CA GLY A 147 21.12 13.36 3.47
C GLY A 147 20.29 12.77 4.61
N SER A 148 20.05 11.46 4.68
CA SER A 148 19.44 10.84 5.85
C SER A 148 20.04 9.47 6.10
N LYS A 149 21.23 9.50 6.71
CA LYS A 149 21.65 8.38 7.55
C LYS A 149 20.61 8.27 8.66
N ASN A 150 19.66 7.36 8.48
CA ASN A 150 18.59 7.01 9.41
C ASN A 150 17.38 7.98 9.41
N ALA A 151 16.24 7.47 8.94
CA ALA A 151 14.89 8.07 8.98
C ALA A 151 14.63 9.29 8.07
N ALA A 152 13.38 9.47 7.64
CA ALA A 152 12.81 10.62 6.93
C ALA A 152 12.92 10.63 5.39
N TRP A 153 11.81 10.27 4.75
CA TRP A 153 11.51 10.63 3.36
C TRP A 153 10.23 11.45 3.34
N SER A 154 10.39 12.70 3.73
CA SER A 154 9.31 13.67 3.80
C SER A 154 9.53 14.76 2.74
N ASN A 155 8.42 15.09 2.08
CA ASN A 155 8.14 16.34 1.38
C ASN A 155 8.64 16.45 -0.07
N ALA A 156 7.81 15.93 -0.98
CA ALA A 156 7.53 16.61 -2.23
C ALA A 156 6.03 16.95 -2.25
N GLU A 157 5.69 18.19 -1.90
CA GLU A 157 4.34 18.73 -2.12
C GLU A 157 4.17 19.02 -3.63
N PRO A 158 3.05 18.64 -4.26
CA PRO A 158 2.76 19.08 -5.62
C PRO A 158 2.40 20.58 -5.59
N LYS A 159 3.00 21.35 -6.52
CA LYS A 159 2.51 22.68 -6.87
C LYS A 159 1.25 22.57 -7.72
#